data_AF-A0AAW4UE69-F1
#
_entry.id   AF-A0AAW4UE69-F1
#
_cell.length_a   1.000
_cell.length_b   1.000
_cell.length_c   1.000
_cell.angle_alpha   90.00
_cell.angle_beta   90.00
_cell.angle_gamma   90.00
#
_symmetry.space_group_name_H-M   'P 1'
#
loop_
_entity.id
_entity.type
_entity.pdbx_description
1 polymer ?
#
loop_
_entity_poly.entity_id
_entity_poly.type
_entity_poly.pdbx_seq_one_letter_code
_entity_poly.pdbx_strand_id
1 'polypeptide(L)' 'MHNNRDGGGNVVERIIVASRGRNPSNPSDRTTGAPTEQRLEPNSEGLCNTLTSVQKDNYVLEIRTVDDG' A
#
# COMPACT_ATOMS: atom_id res chain seq x y z
N MET A 1 0.41 -5.78 -22.60
CA MET A 1 -0.90 -6.47 -22.55
C MET A 1 -1.82 -5.63 -21.69
N HIS A 2 -2.68 -4.82 -22.29
CA HIS A 2 -3.74 -4.08 -21.60
C HIS A 2 -5.05 -4.51 -22.22
N ASN A 3 -5.60 -5.63 -21.75
CA ASN A 3 -6.96 -6.01 -22.12
C ASN A 3 -7.89 -5.50 -21.03
N ASN A 4 -8.34 -4.27 -21.24
CA ASN A 4 -9.40 -3.62 -20.51
C ASN A 4 -10.73 -4.21 -21.01
N ARG A 5 -11.26 -5.21 -20.30
CA ARG A 5 -12.66 -5.61 -20.40
C ARG A 5 -13.17 -5.85 -18.99
N ASP A 6 -13.74 -4.81 -18.41
CA ASP A 6 -14.76 -4.95 -17.38
C ASP A 6 -15.84 -3.92 -17.70
N GLY A 7 -16.99 -4.43 -18.11
CA GLY A 7 -18.17 -3.61 -18.38
C GLY A 7 -18.73 -3.03 -17.09
N GLY A 8 -19.12 -1.76 -17.14
CA GLY A 8 -20.14 -1.16 -16.27
C GLY A 8 -19.93 -1.33 -14.76
N GLY A 9 -19.00 -0.58 -14.18
CA GLY A 9 -18.85 -0.42 -12.73
C GLY A 9 -17.69 0.50 -12.43
N ASN A 10 -17.84 1.40 -11.45
CA ASN A 10 -16.82 2.38 -11.04
C ASN A 10 -15.42 1.74 -11.05
N VAL A 11 -14.48 2.35 -11.78
CA VAL A 11 -13.10 1.87 -11.85
C VAL A 11 -12.50 2.00 -10.45
N VAL A 12 -12.40 0.89 -9.72
CA VAL A 12 -11.69 0.85 -8.43
C VAL A 12 -10.21 0.80 -8.75
N GLU A 13 -9.52 1.94 -8.60
CA GLU A 13 -8.06 1.99 -8.70
C GLU A 13 -7.45 1.13 -7.58
N ARG A 14 -6.72 0.08 -7.97
CA ARG A 14 -6.03 -0.81 -7.04
C ARG A 14 -4.67 -0.20 -6.71
N ILE A 15 -4.38 -0.05 -5.42
CA ILE A 15 -3.16 0.60 -4.96
C ILE A 15 -2.25 -0.46 -4.34
N ILE A 16 -0.98 -0.51 -4.75
CA ILE A 16 0.01 -1.35 -4.09
C ILE A 16 0.38 -0.69 -2.76
N VAL A 17 0.37 -1.42 -1.66
CA VAL A 17 0.72 -0.91 -0.34
C VAL A 17 1.71 -1.84 0.38
N ALA A 18 2.51 -1.29 1.29
CA ALA A 18 3.49 -2.03 2.09
C ALA A 18 3.25 -1.81 3.60
N SER A 19 3.42 -2.86 4.41
CA SER A 19 3.52 -2.73 5.87
C SER A 19 4.92 -2.22 6.25
N ARG A 20 4.98 -1.19 7.10
CA ARG A 20 6.23 -0.67 7.64
C ARG A 20 6.08 -0.27 9.10
N GLY A 21 7.05 -0.67 9.93
CA GLY A 21 7.18 -0.15 11.29
C GLY A 21 7.71 1.29 11.27
N ARG A 22 6.95 2.23 11.84
CA ARG A 22 7.33 3.65 11.95
C ARG A 22 7.22 4.12 13.39
N ASN A 23 8.09 5.04 13.79
CA ASN A 23 7.94 5.70 15.08
C ASN A 23 6.64 6.55 15.06
N PRO A 24 5.76 6.41 16.08
CA PRO A 24 4.46 7.09 16.10
C PRO A 24 4.55 8.62 16.11
N SER A 25 5.60 9.16 16.75
CA SER A 25 5.84 10.60 16.89
C SER A 25 6.59 11.20 15.71
N ASN A 26 7.52 10.44 15.12
CA ASN A 26 8.33 10.87 13.99
C ASN A 26 8.56 9.71 13.02
N PRO A 27 7.77 9.58 11.94
CA PRO A 27 7.91 8.49 10.97
C PRO A 27 9.27 8.42 10.28
N SER A 28 10.09 9.47 10.33
CA SER A 28 11.45 9.49 9.79
C SER A 28 12.52 9.04 10.77
N ASP A 29 12.20 8.89 12.06
CA ASP A 29 13.13 8.38 13.06
C ASP A 29 13.51 6.91 12.77
N ARG A 30 14.81 6.62 12.87
CA ARG A 30 15.42 5.31 12.63
C ARG A 30 16.24 4.83 13.83
N THR A 31 16.07 5.46 14.99
CA THR A 31 16.81 5.10 16.20
C THR A 31 16.50 3.67 16.63
N THR A 32 17.53 2.85 16.77
CA THR A 32 17.37 1.45 17.21
C THR A 32 16.71 1.38 18.59
N GLY A 33 15.69 0.55 18.72
CA GLY A 33 14.94 0.39 19.98
C GLY A 33 13.86 1.44 20.24
N ALA A 34 13.70 2.44 19.36
CA ALA A 34 12.57 3.36 19.43
C ALA A 34 11.25 2.58 19.22
N PRO A 35 10.15 3.01 19.89
CA PRO A 35 8.84 2.38 19.69
C PRO A 35 8.41 2.49 18.23
N THR A 36 7.83 1.43 17.69
CA THR A 36 7.28 1.43 16.33
C THR A 36 5.85 0.92 16.32
N GLU A 37 5.06 1.46 15.41
CA GLU A 37 3.73 0.98 15.06
C GLU A 37 3.72 0.57 13.58
N GLN A 38 2.97 -0.49 13.27
CA GLN A 38 2.77 -0.91 11.89
C GLN A 38 1.87 0.08 11.15
N ARG A 39 2.31 0.52 9.97
CA ARG A 39 1.57 1.42 9.09
C ARG A 39 1.54 0.87 7.67
N LEU A 40 0.41 1.06 6.98
CA LEU A 40 0.31 0.80 5.55
C LEU A 40 0.76 2.02 4.78
N GLU A 41 1.70 1.84 3.86
CA GLU A 41 2.23 2.89 3.00
C GLU A 41 1.88 2.60 1.54
N PRO A 42 1.00 3.41 0.92
CA PRO A 42 0.75 3.34 -0.52
C PRO A 42 2.00 3.60 -1.34
N ASN A 43 2.20 2.79 -2.38
CA ASN A 43 3.18 3.07 -3.42
C ASN A 43 2.51 3.79 -4.58
N SER A 44 2.67 5.11 -4.63
CA SER A 44 2.13 5.98 -5.69
C SER A 44 2.88 5.88 -7.02
N GLU A 45 4.03 5.19 -7.08
CA GLU A 45 4.80 5.05 -8.32
C GLU A 45 4.31 3.88 -9.19
N GLY A 46 3.31 3.11 -8.74
CA GLY A 46 2.78 1.95 -9.47
C GLY A 46 3.79 0.80 -9.61
N LEU A 47 4.97 0.92 -8.98
CA LEU A 47 6.00 -0.10 -8.96
C LEU A 47 5.72 -1.07 -7.81
N CYS A 48 5.77 -2.38 -8.07
CA CYS A 48 5.89 -3.31 -6.95
C CYS A 48 7.26 -3.11 -6.28
N ASN A 49 7.36 -3.32 -4.96
CA ASN A 49 8.67 -3.29 -4.32
C ASN A 49 9.57 -4.33 -5.02
N THR A 50 10.80 -3.93 -5.39
CA THR A 50 11.81 -4.85 -5.94
C THR A 50 11.91 -6.08 -5.05
N LEU A 51 11.73 -7.27 -5.63
CA LEU A 51 11.92 -8.58 -4.98
C LEU A 51 13.39 -8.68 -4.52
N THR A 52 13.65 -8.19 -3.31
CA THR A 52 14.91 -8.42 -2.60
C THR A 52 14.85 -9.78 -1.89
N SER A 53 16.00 -10.36 -1.52
CA SER A 53 16.05 -11.58 -0.67
C SER A 53 15.39 -11.41 0.70
N VAL A 54 15.05 -10.19 1.08
CA VAL A 54 14.20 -9.86 2.22
C VAL A 54 12.74 -9.97 1.79
N GLN A 55 11.95 -10.81 2.47
CA GLN A 55 10.50 -10.88 2.32
C GLN A 55 9.93 -9.48 2.57
N LYS A 56 9.41 -8.83 1.52
CA LYS A 56 8.66 -7.58 1.64
C LYS A 56 7.20 -7.90 1.39
N ASP A 57 6.37 -7.58 2.36
CA ASP A 57 4.92 -7.69 2.18
C ASP A 57 4.50 -6.72 1.06
N ASN A 58 3.89 -7.25 0.01
CA ASN A 58 3.22 -6.47 -1.03
C ASN A 58 1.73 -6.74 -0.88
N TYR A 59 0.98 -5.76 -0.39
CA TYR A 59 -0.48 -5.83 -0.33
C TYR A 59 -1.10 -5.05 -1.48
N VAL A 60 -2.34 -5.39 -1.81
CA VAL A 60 -3.18 -4.63 -2.74
C VAL A 60 -4.34 -4.06 -1.94
N LEU A 61 -4.50 -2.74 -1.96
CA LEU A 61 -5.61 -2.03 -1.34
C LEU A 61 -6.69 -1.75 -2.39
N GLU A 62 -7.92 -2.14 -2.06
CA GLU A 62 -9.12 -1.86 -2.84
C GLU A 62 -9.99 -0.86 -2.05
N ILE A 63 -10.21 0.34 -2.60
CA ILE A 63 -11.08 1.34 -2.00
C ILE A 63 -12.49 1.15 -2.58
N ARG A 64 -13.46 0.83 -1.72
CA ARG A 64 -14.87 0.76 -2.12
C ARG A 64 -15.56 2.05 -1.75
N THR A 65 -16.00 2.81 -2.75
CA THR A 65 -17.00 3.85 -2.55
C THR A 65 -18.33 3.16 -2.29
N VAL A 66 -18.78 3.18 -1.04
CA VAL A 66 -20.17 2.88 -0.74
C VAL A 66 -20.98 4.10 -1.14
N ASP A 67 -21.75 3.99 -2.23
CA ASP A 67 -22.78 4.95 -2.54
C ASP A 67 -23.87 4.78 -1.47
N ASP A 68 -23.81 5.62 -0.43
CA ASP A 68 -24.85 5.69 0.59
C ASP A 68 -26.09 6.43 0.02
N GLY A 69 -26.81 5.79 -0.90
CA GLY A 69 -28.20 6.11 -1.28
C GLY A 69 -28.43 7.40 -2.07
#